data_AF-A0A925XZJ8-F1
#
_entry.id   AF-A0A925XZJ8-F1
#
_cell.length_a   1.000
_cell.length_b   1.000
_cell.length_c   1.000
_cell.angle_alpha   90.00
_cell.angle_beta   90.00
_cell.angle_gamma   90.00
#
_symmetry.space_group_name_H-M   'P 1'
#
loop_
_entity.id
_entity.type
_entity.pdbx_description
1 polymer ?
#
loop_
_entity_poly.entity_id
_entity_poly.type
_entity_poly.pdbx_seq_one_letter_code
_entity_poly.pdbx_strand_id
1 'polypeptide(L)'
;GETQPLPGFDENSYVANAVFDERLLESIIDEWFLIRDANLRLFESFSDEDLSRIGIANGKPITPRAIIWTIAGHTVHHLRILRERYAV
;
A
#
# COMPACT_ATOMS: atom_id res chain seq x y z
N GLY A 1 5.60 -18.07 8.95
CA GLY A 1 4.75 -17.04 8.29
C GLY A 1 3.80 -17.74 7.34
N GLU A 2 2.77 -17.02 6.88
CA GLU A 2 1.85 -17.50 5.83
C GLU A 2 2.65 -17.96 4.59
N THR A 3 2.26 -19.09 4.01
CA THR A 3 2.93 -19.71 2.85
C THR A 3 2.03 -19.82 1.62
N GLN A 4 0.73 -19.57 1.78
CA GLN A 4 -0.21 -19.54 0.68
C GLN A 4 0.01 -18.30 -0.20
N PRO A 5 -0.10 -18.44 -1.54
CA PRO A 5 -0.08 -17.29 -2.44
C PRO A 5 -1.18 -16.29 -2.11
N LEU A 6 -0.83 -15.01 -2.00
CA LEU A 6 -1.81 -13.94 -1.86
C LEU A 6 -2.34 -13.57 -3.25
N PRO A 7 -3.66 -13.58 -3.47
CA PRO A 7 -4.24 -13.20 -4.75
C PRO A 7 -4.05 -11.70 -5.02
N GLY A 8 -4.01 -11.33 -6.30
CA GLY A 8 -4.19 -9.93 -6.68
C GLY A 8 -5.65 -9.51 -6.49
N PHE A 9 -5.92 -8.21 -6.72
CA PHE A 9 -7.26 -7.66 -6.73
C PHE A 9 -7.45 -6.75 -7.96
N ASP A 10 -8.70 -6.48 -8.32
CA ASP A 10 -9.05 -5.57 -9.40
C ASP A 10 -9.30 -4.16 -8.83
N GLU A 11 -8.31 -3.29 -8.96
CA GLU A 11 -8.39 -1.91 -8.47
C GLU A 11 -9.51 -1.10 -9.10
N ASN A 12 -9.85 -1.34 -10.38
CA ASN A 12 -10.92 -0.62 -11.06
C ASN A 12 -12.29 -1.02 -10.50
N SER A 13 -12.47 -2.32 -10.23
CA SER A 13 -13.68 -2.82 -9.56
C SER A 13 -13.82 -2.21 -8.17
N TYR A 14 -12.73 -2.08 -7.41
CA TYR A 14 -12.77 -1.45 -6.08
C TYR A 14 -13.17 0.02 -6.17
N VAL A 15 -12.60 0.79 -7.10
CA VAL A 15 -12.96 2.19 -7.32
C VAL A 15 -14.42 2.34 -7.76
N ALA A 16 -14.91 1.48 -8.66
CA ALA A 16 -16.28 1.52 -9.14
C ALA A 16 -17.33 1.23 -8.05
N ASN A 17 -16.95 0.52 -6.98
CA ASN A 17 -17.82 0.16 -5.86
C ASN A 17 -17.51 0.98 -4.58
N ALA A 18 -16.62 1.97 -4.66
CA ALA A 18 -16.27 2.81 -3.53
C ALA A 18 -17.20 4.01 -3.40
N VAL A 19 -17.49 4.38 -2.16
CA VAL A 19 -18.35 5.53 -1.80
C VAL A 19 -17.47 6.72 -1.40
N PHE A 20 -16.57 7.13 -2.29
CA PHE A 20 -15.64 8.24 -2.03
C PHE A 20 -16.37 9.57 -1.83
N ASP A 21 -17.47 9.78 -2.55
CA ASP A 21 -18.27 11.02 -2.48
C ASP A 21 -18.99 11.20 -1.13
N GLU A 22 -19.14 10.13 -0.35
CA GLU A 22 -19.75 10.16 0.99
C GLU A 22 -18.74 10.42 2.11
N ARG A 23 -17.44 10.45 1.79
CA ARG A 23 -16.36 10.63 2.76
C ARG A 23 -15.79 12.05 2.71
N LEU A 24 -15.51 12.60 3.89
CA LEU A 24 -14.75 13.84 3.99
C LEU A 24 -13.29 13.57 3.64
N LEU A 25 -12.69 14.42 2.80
CA LEU A 25 -11.28 14.31 2.43
C LEU A 25 -10.34 14.30 3.65
N GLU A 26 -10.63 15.13 4.65
CA GLU A 26 -9.91 15.15 5.94
C GLU A 26 -9.91 13.79 6.62
N SER A 27 -11.06 13.11 6.67
CA SER A 27 -11.16 11.76 7.26
C SER A 27 -10.32 10.72 6.52
N ILE A 28 -10.17 10.86 5.20
CA ILE A 28 -9.34 9.97 4.38
C ILE A 28 -7.85 10.24 4.63
N ILE A 29 -7.48 11.51 4.77
CA ILE A 29 -6.10 11.93 5.08
C ILE A 29 -5.70 11.42 6.47
N ASP A 30 -6.56 11.57 7.47
CA ASP A 30 -6.33 11.07 8.83
C ASP A 30 -6.13 9.55 8.84
N GLU A 31 -7.01 8.80 8.17
CA GLU A 31 -6.88 7.35 8.02
C GLU A 31 -5.55 6.98 7.35
N TRP A 32 -5.15 7.69 6.31
CA TRP A 32 -3.89 7.45 5.63
C TRP A 32 -2.68 7.65 6.55
N PHE A 33 -2.67 8.70 7.38
CA PHE A 33 -1.60 8.93 8.35
C PHE A 33 -1.54 7.82 9.42
N LEU A 34 -2.68 7.37 9.92
CA LEU A 34 -2.75 6.27 10.89
C LEU A 34 -2.23 4.96 10.31
N ILE A 35 -2.65 4.60 9.10
CA ILE A 35 -2.17 3.40 8.40
C ILE A 35 -0.67 3.51 8.14
N ARG A 36 -0.18 4.69 7.78
CA ARG A 36 1.26 4.93 7.57
C ARG A 36 2.06 4.72 8.85
N ASP A 37 1.65 5.29 9.99
CA ASP A 37 2.36 5.10 11.26
C ASP A 37 2.34 3.62 11.67
N ALA A 38 1.19 2.95 11.57
CA ALA A 38 1.07 1.52 11.85
C ALA A 38 2.01 0.67 10.97
N ASN A 39 2.08 0.96 9.68
CA ASN A 39 2.99 0.28 8.76
C ASN A 39 4.46 0.52 9.13
N LEU A 40 4.85 1.74 9.48
CA LEU A 40 6.22 2.04 9.88
C LEU A 40 6.62 1.26 11.13
N ARG A 41 5.77 1.23 12.16
CA ARG A 41 6.03 0.44 13.38
C ARG A 41 6.11 -1.05 13.11
N LEU A 42 5.25 -1.56 12.22
CA LEU A 42 5.31 -2.94 11.78
C LEU A 42 6.66 -3.23 11.08
N PHE A 43 7.08 -2.39 10.14
CA PHE A 43 8.32 -2.60 9.38
C PHE A 43 9.57 -2.50 10.26
N GLU A 44 9.57 -1.59 11.24
CA GLU A 44 10.65 -1.47 12.24
C GLU A 44 10.81 -2.72 13.11
N SER A 45 9.74 -3.51 13.27
CA SER A 45 9.78 -4.75 14.04
C SER A 45 10.42 -5.94 13.29
N PHE A 46 10.67 -5.82 11.98
CA PHE A 46 11.18 -6.91 11.16
C PHE A 46 12.71 -7.03 11.21
N SER A 47 13.19 -8.26 11.35
CA SER A 47 14.61 -8.57 11.18
C SER A 47 15.01 -8.60 9.70
N ASP A 48 16.31 -8.58 9.42
CA ASP A 48 16.81 -8.77 8.04
C ASP A 48 16.39 -10.12 7.45
N GLU A 49 16.29 -11.16 8.28
CA GLU A 49 15.79 -12.47 7.85
C GLU A 49 14.33 -12.36 7.41
N ASP A 50 13.47 -11.74 8.22
CA ASP A 50 12.05 -11.54 7.88
C ASP A 50 11.90 -10.76 6.56
N LEU A 51 12.70 -9.70 6.38
CA LEU A 51 12.71 -8.88 5.17
C LEU A 51 13.22 -9.60 3.91
N SER A 52 13.95 -10.70 4.08
CA SER A 52 14.54 -11.49 3.00
C SER A 52 13.66 -12.67 2.56
N ARG A 53 12.62 -13.03 3.34
CA ARG A 53 11.72 -14.14 3.00
C ARG A 53 11.03 -13.90 1.67
N ILE A 54 10.89 -14.97 0.89
CA ILE A 54 10.20 -14.94 -0.41
C ILE A 54 8.82 -15.58 -0.24
N GLY A 55 7.79 -14.83 -0.60
CA GLY A 55 6.41 -15.30 -0.75
C GLY A 55 5.93 -15.12 -2.19
N ILE A 56 4.69 -15.55 -2.47
CA ILE A 56 4.02 -15.32 -3.75
C ILE A 56 2.87 -14.34 -3.55
N ALA A 57 2.88 -13.22 -4.27
CA ALA A 57 1.76 -12.28 -4.31
C ALA A 57 1.40 -11.97 -5.76
N ASN A 58 0.11 -12.03 -6.08
CA ASN A 58 -0.39 -11.84 -7.44
C ASN A 58 0.35 -12.71 -8.48
N GLY A 59 0.62 -13.97 -8.11
CA GLY A 59 1.35 -14.94 -8.95
C GLY A 59 2.85 -14.66 -9.14
N LYS A 60 3.42 -13.68 -8.44
CA LYS A 60 4.84 -13.29 -8.58
C LYS A 60 5.61 -13.48 -7.27
N PRO A 61 6.87 -13.93 -7.32
CA PRO A 61 7.73 -13.98 -6.15
C PRO A 61 8.02 -12.55 -5.66
N ILE A 62 7.90 -12.33 -4.35
CA ILE A 62 8.11 -11.03 -3.73
C ILE A 62 8.64 -11.18 -2.30
N THR A 63 9.38 -10.18 -1.84
CA THR A 63 9.84 -10.10 -0.44
C THR A 63 9.15 -8.96 0.30
N PRO A 64 9.03 -9.01 1.65
CA PRO A 64 8.53 -7.88 2.43
C PRO A 64 9.32 -6.59 2.16
N ARG A 65 10.66 -6.69 1.98
CA ARG A 65 11.50 -5.54 1.61
C ARG A 65 11.06 -4.90 0.29
N ALA A 66 10.75 -5.70 -0.73
CA ALA A 66 10.27 -5.19 -2.01
C ALA A 66 8.89 -4.52 -1.89
N ILE A 67 8.00 -5.05 -1.04
CA ILE A 67 6.68 -4.46 -0.77
C ILE A 67 6.83 -3.07 -0.13
N ILE A 68 7.72 -2.92 0.86
CA ILE A 68 7.97 -1.63 1.53
C ILE A 68 8.39 -0.56 0.50
N TRP A 69 9.33 -0.88 -0.38
CA TRP A 69 9.75 0.02 -1.45
C TRP A 69 8.64 0.30 -2.46
N THR A 70 7.82 -0.70 -2.78
CA THR A 70 6.66 -0.55 -3.66
C THR A 70 5.66 0.44 -3.06
N ILE A 71 5.32 0.33 -1.78
CA ILE A 71 4.43 1.27 -1.08
C ILE A 71 4.97 2.70 -1.14
N ALA A 72 6.27 2.89 -0.87
CA ALA A 72 6.90 4.20 -0.92
C ALA A 72 6.89 4.81 -2.32
N GLY A 73 7.31 4.04 -3.34
CA GLY A 73 7.31 4.48 -4.73
C GLY A 73 5.90 4.78 -5.27
N HIS A 74 4.93 3.94 -4.91
CA HIS A 74 3.53 4.12 -5.28
C HIS A 74 2.94 5.41 -4.68
N THR A 75 3.26 5.69 -3.41
CA THR A 75 2.89 6.95 -2.77
C THR A 75 3.44 8.16 -3.53
N VAL A 76 4.73 8.14 -3.89
CA VAL A 76 5.37 9.23 -4.66
C VAL A 76 4.71 9.39 -6.04
N HIS A 77 4.39 8.27 -6.70
CA HIS A 77 3.69 8.28 -7.98
C HIS A 77 2.33 8.99 -7.89
N HIS A 78 1.51 8.67 -6.89
CA HIS A 78 0.19 9.29 -6.72
C HIS A 78 0.27 10.75 -6.27
N LEU A 79 1.22 11.10 -5.40
CA LEU A 79 1.46 12.52 -5.07
C LEU A 79 1.82 13.33 -6.31
N ARG A 80 2.60 12.75 -7.23
CA ARG A 80 2.90 13.38 -8.51
C ARG A 80 1.64 13.55 -9.37
N ILE A 81 0.78 12.53 -9.46
CA ILE A 81 -0.50 12.63 -10.18
C ILE A 81 -1.36 13.77 -9.61
N LEU A 82 -1.46 13.86 -8.28
CA LEU A 82 -2.22 14.91 -7.60
C LEU A 82 -1.70 16.31 -7.97
N ARG A 83 -0.37 16.50 -7.92
CA ARG A 83 0.26 17.75 -8.34
C ARG A 83 0.00 18.08 -9.82
N GLU A 84 0.22 17.11 -10.70
CA GLU A 84 0.18 17.31 -12.16
C GLU A 84 -1.24 17.52 -12.69
N ARG A 85 -2.24 16.84 -12.13
CA ARG A 85 -3.62 16.83 -12.66
C ARG A 85 -4.60 17.65 -11.85
N TYR A 86 -4.31 17.91 -10.58
CA TYR A 86 -5.24 18.55 -9.65
C TYR A 86 -4.65 19.77 -8.93
N ALA A 87 -3.39 20.13 -9.21
CA ALA A 87 -2.71 21.30 -8.64
C ALA A 87 -2.71 21.35 -7.10
N VAL A 88 -2.69 20.16 -6.47
CA VAL A 88 -2.51 19.96 -5.02
C VAL A 88 -1.04 19.99 -4.66
#